data_AF-A0A4Z0BYA9-F1
#
_entry.id   AF-A0A4Z0BYA9-F1
#
_cell.length_a   1.000
_cell.length_b   1.000
_cell.length_c   1.000
_cell.angle_alpha   90.00
_cell.angle_beta   90.00
_cell.angle_gamma   90.00
#
_symmetry.space_group_name_H-M   'P 1'
#
loop_
_entity.id
_entity.type
_entity.pdbx_description
1 polymer ?
#
loop_
_entity_poly.entity_id
_entity_poly.type
_entity_poly.pdbx_seq_one_letter_code
_entity_poly.pdbx_strand_id
1 'polypeptide(L)' 'MSFLLRIFRRPDYRSDVTQFIDGLKQQRPEIEAQQRAGRAIWWDKNLDRDALGEFKQARVAQKPYVYGSYGDETETR' A
#
# COMPACT_ATOMS: atom_id res chain seq x y z
N MET A 1 -15.07 7.44 36.49
CA MET A 1 -15.16 5.97 36.61
C MET A 1 -14.28 5.30 35.55
N SER A 2 -12.97 5.18 35.80
CA SER A 2 -12.05 4.40 34.92
C SER A 2 -10.72 4.14 35.63
N PHE A 3 -10.78 3.46 36.77
CA PHE A 3 -9.57 3.01 37.48
C PHE A 3 -9.56 1.48 37.61
N LEU A 4 -10.75 0.88 37.80
CA LEU A 4 -10.93 -0.57 37.93
C LEU A 4 -10.65 -1.36 36.63
N LEU A 5 -10.95 -0.79 35.45
CA LEU A 5 -10.67 -1.42 34.16
C LEU A 5 -9.16 -1.62 33.91
N ARG A 6 -8.32 -0.80 34.54
CA ARG A 6 -6.86 -0.84 34.39
C ARG A 6 -6.20 -1.90 35.26
N ILE A 7 -6.85 -2.30 36.37
CA ILE A 7 -6.33 -3.28 37.33
C ILE A 7 -6.44 -4.72 36.78
N PHE A 8 -7.46 -5.01 35.97
CA PHE A 8 -7.67 -6.35 35.38
C PHE A 8 -7.21 -6.49 33.93
N ARG A 9 -6.60 -5.45 33.36
CA ARG A 9 -6.09 -5.51 31.99
C ARG A 9 -4.85 -6.41 31.95
N ARG A 10 -4.95 -7.53 31.24
CA ARG A 10 -3.79 -8.36 30.91
C ARG A 10 -2.89 -7.63 29.91
N PRO A 11 -1.57 -7.83 29.96
CA PRO A 11 -0.69 -7.32 28.91
C PRO A 11 -1.11 -7.91 27.56
N ASP A 12 -1.03 -7.08 26.52
CA ASP A 12 -1.34 -7.52 25.16
C ASP A 12 -0.34 -8.62 24.76
N TYR A 13 -0.85 -9.69 24.13
CA TYR A 13 0.00 -10.79 23.68
C TYR A 13 1.09 -10.27 22.74
N ARG A 14 2.34 -10.62 23.02
CA ARG A 14 3.50 -10.36 22.15
C ARG A 14 4.09 -11.68 21.70
N SER A 15 4.07 -11.94 20.40
CA SER A 15 4.66 -13.15 19.84
C SER A 15 6.18 -13.14 19.97
N ASP A 16 6.79 -14.33 19.97
CA ASP A 16 8.25 -14.48 20.01
C ASP A 16 8.92 -13.76 18.82
N VAL A 17 8.28 -13.80 17.66
CA VAL A 17 8.71 -13.06 16.46
C VAL A 17 8.71 -11.55 16.71
N THR A 18 7.71 -11.02 17.41
CA THR A 18 7.66 -9.58 17.74
C THR A 18 8.81 -9.19 18.65
N GLN A 19 9.08 -9.99 19.68
CA GLN A 19 10.17 -9.76 20.62
C GLN A 19 11.53 -9.85 19.92
N PHE A 20 11.70 -10.81 19.00
CA PHE A 20 12.89 -10.94 18.17
C PHE A 20 13.11 -9.72 17.28
N ILE A 21 12.08 -9.25 16.56
CA ILE A 21 12.19 -8.08 15.68
C ILE A 21 12.55 -6.83 16.50
N ASP A 22 11.92 -6.63 17.66
CA ASP A 22 12.23 -5.51 18.55
C ASP A 22 13.70 -5.55 19.00
N GLY A 23 14.19 -6.71 19.46
CA GLY A 23 15.58 -6.91 19.85
C GLY A 23 16.55 -6.67 18.71
N LEU A 24 16.24 -7.15 17.51
CA LEU A 24 17.04 -6.94 16.30
C LEU A 24 17.18 -5.45 15.98
N LYS A 25 16.08 -4.70 16.05
CA LYS A 25 16.08 -3.24 15.79
C LYS A 25 16.87 -2.47 16.85
N GLN A 26 16.82 -2.89 18.11
CA GLN A 26 17.63 -2.28 19.18
C GLN A 26 19.12 -2.51 18.98
N GLN A 27 19.50 -3.73 18.58
CA GLN A 27 20.89 -4.08 18.31
C GLN A 27 21.41 -3.42 17.03
N ARG A 28 20.54 -3.20 16.05
CA ARG A 28 20.88 -2.69 14.71
C ARG A 28 19.95 -1.55 14.28
N PRO A 29 20.10 -0.35 14.85
CA PRO A 29 19.23 0.79 14.57
C PRO A 29 19.30 1.24 13.09
N GLU A 30 20.34 0.88 12.35
CA GLU A 30 20.51 1.19 10.92
C GLU A 30 19.51 0.45 10.00
N ILE A 31 18.93 -0.67 10.46
CA ILE A 31 18.03 -1.51 9.65
C ILE A 31 16.82 -0.72 9.14
N GLU A 32 16.29 0.23 9.92
CA GLU A 32 15.13 1.01 9.47
C GLU A 32 15.47 1.96 8.33
N ALA A 33 16.69 2.51 8.34
CA ALA A 33 17.17 3.35 7.24
C ALA A 33 17.37 2.50 5.97
N GLN A 34 17.95 1.29 6.11
CA GLN A 34 18.12 0.35 5.01
C GLN A 34 16.78 -0.13 4.45
N GLN A 35 15.79 -0.39 5.30
CA GLN A 35 14.43 -0.76 4.89
C GLN A 35 13.78 0.36 4.07
N ARG A 36 13.91 1.61 4.52
CA ARG A 36 13.42 2.78 3.78
C ARG A 36 14.13 2.94 2.43
N ALA A 37 15.46 2.80 2.41
CA ALA A 37 16.23 2.86 1.18
C ALA A 37 15.82 1.75 0.19
N GLY A 38 15.67 0.51 0.66
CA GLY A 38 15.23 -0.61 -0.16
C GLY A 38 13.81 -0.43 -0.72
N ARG A 39 12.90 0.13 0.10
CA ARG A 39 11.55 0.51 -0.35
C ARG A 39 11.60 1.57 -1.44
N ALA A 40 12.42 2.60 -1.26
CA ALA A 40 12.50 3.72 -2.20
C ALA A 40 12.99 3.34 -3.60
N ILE A 41 13.76 2.26 -3.75
CA ILE A 41 14.24 1.80 -5.06
C ILE A 41 13.06 1.37 -5.95
N TRP A 42 12.16 0.54 -5.43
CA TRP A 42 11.15 -0.11 -6.27
C TRP A 42 9.73 0.38 -6.02
N TRP A 43 9.44 0.89 -4.81
CA TRP A 43 8.08 1.16 -4.36
C TRP A 43 7.75 2.65 -4.27
N ASP A 44 8.66 3.46 -3.72
CA ASP A 44 8.39 4.90 -3.60
C ASP A 44 8.69 5.57 -4.96
N LYS A 45 7.64 5.77 -5.77
CA LYS A 45 7.74 6.45 -7.06
C LYS A 45 7.45 7.94 -6.90
N ASN A 46 8.43 8.77 -7.24
CA ASN A 46 8.20 10.20 -7.41
C ASN A 46 7.50 10.42 -8.76
N LEU A 47 6.22 10.74 -8.71
CA LEU A 47 5.41 11.04 -9.88
C LEU A 47 5.39 12.55 -10.12
N ASP A 48 5.75 12.95 -11.33
CA ASP A 48 5.56 14.32 -11.78
C ASP A 48 4.06 14.60 -11.95
N ARG A 49 3.59 15.66 -11.28
CA ARG A 49 2.17 16.03 -11.24
C ARG A 49 1.69 16.57 -12.58
N ASP A 50 2.56 17.26 -13.30
CA ASP A 50 2.22 17.88 -14.58
C ASP A 50 2.10 16.78 -15.64
N ALA A 51 3.08 15.86 -15.70
CA ALA A 51 3.01 14.68 -16.56
C ALA A 51 1.78 13.80 -16.24
N LEU A 52 1.45 13.59 -14.96
CA LEU A 52 0.21 12.90 -14.58
C LEU A 52 -1.05 13.60 -15.09
N GLY A 53 -1.05 14.92 -15.17
CA GLY A 53 -2.13 15.72 -15.75
C GLY A 53 -2.26 15.47 -17.25
N GLU A 54 -1.15 15.55 -17.98
CA GLU A 54 -1.09 15.28 -19.41
C GLU A 54 -1.54 13.85 -19.75
N PHE A 55 -1.07 12.84 -18.99
CA PHE A 55 -1.51 11.45 -19.18
C PHE A 55 -3.01 11.27 -18.97
N LYS A 56 -3.60 12.00 -18.02
CA LYS A 56 -5.06 11.96 -17.79
C LYS A 56 -5.82 12.61 -18.94
N GLN A 57 -5.31 13.70 -19.49
CA GLN A 57 -5.92 14.40 -20.62
C GLN A 57 -5.80 13.60 -21.93
N ALA A 58 -4.69 12.89 -22.14
CA ALA A 58 -4.45 12.05 -23.30
C ALA A 58 -5.18 10.69 -23.25
N ARG A 59 -5.98 10.43 -22.22
CA ARG A 59 -6.65 9.14 -22.02
C ARG A 59 -7.71 8.88 -23.10
N VAL A 60 -7.54 7.82 -23.87
CA VAL A 60 -8.53 7.35 -24.86
C VAL A 60 -9.54 6.42 -24.17
N ALA A 61 -10.83 6.59 -24.49
CA ALA A 61 -11.87 5.69 -23.98
C ALA A 61 -11.67 4.28 -24.57
N GLN A 62 -11.53 3.28 -23.69
CA GLN A 62 -11.37 1.88 -24.07
C GLN A 62 -12.64 1.10 -23.73
N LYS A 63 -13.07 0.18 -24.61
CA LYS A 63 -14.16 -0.75 -24.33
C LYS A 63 -13.80 -1.60 -23.07
N PRO A 64 -14.76 -1.90 -22.16
CA PRO A 64 -14.50 -2.73 -20.98
C PRO A 64 -13.93 -4.12 -21.31
N TYR A 65 -14.33 -4.66 -22.46
CA TYR A 65 -13.80 -5.89 -23.02
C TYR A 65 -13.31 -5.62 -24.44
N VAL A 66 -11.99 -5.51 -24.61
CA VAL A 66 -11.33 -5.21 -25.89
C VAL A 66 -11.64 -6.25 -26.97
N TYR A 67 -11.86 -7.50 -26.55
CA TYR A 67 -12.18 -8.62 -27.44
C TYR A 67 -13.62 -9.13 -27.29
N GLY A 68 -14.46 -8.41 -26.55
CA GLY A 68 -15.87 -8.77 -26.42
C GLY A 68 -16.65 -8.39 -27.69
N SER A 69 -17.37 -9.34 -28.28
CA SER A 69 -18.21 -9.13 -29.46
C SER A 69 -19.50 -8.35 -29.20
N TYR A 70 -19.77 -8.00 -27.93
CA TYR A 70 -21.03 -7.40 -27.45
C TYR A 70 -21.34 -5.98 -27.96
N GLY A 71 -20.53 -5.43 -28.88
CA GLY A 71 -20.59 -4.04 -29.30
C GLY A 71 -20.84 -3.80 -30.80
N ASP A 72 -21.12 -4.84 -31.59
CA ASP A 72 -21.39 -4.73 -33.04
C ASP A 72 -22.89 -4.90 -33.38
N GLU A 73 -23.77 -4.95 -32.38
CA GLU A 73 -25.19 -5.31 -32.57
C GLU A 73 -26.14 -4.10 -32.67
N THR A 74 -25.63 -2.87 -32.71
CA THR A 74 -26.45 -1.65 -32.73
C THR A 74 -26.55 -1.01 -34.11
N GLU A 75 -26.91 -1.78 -35.15
CA GLU A 75 -27.36 -1.21 -36.43
C GLU A 75 -28.29 -2.16 -37.20
N THR A 76 -29.38 -2.59 -36.58
CA THR A 76 -30.57 -3.08 -37.32
C THR A 76 -31.81 -2.91 -36.44
N ARG A 77 -32.48 -1.76 -36.56
CA ARG A 77 -33.94 -1.68 -36.46
C ARG A 77 -34.47 -0.43 -37.15
#